data_AF-A0AAP2AH31-F1
#
_entry.id   AF-A0AAP2AH31-F1
#
_cell.length_a   1.000
_cell.length_b   1.000
_cell.length_c   1.000
_cell.angle_alpha   90.00
_cell.angle_beta   90.00
_cell.angle_gamma   90.00
#
_symmetry.space_group_name_H-M   'P 1'
#
loop_
_entity.id
_entity.type
_entity.pdbx_description
1 polymer ?
#
loop_
_entity_poly.entity_id
_entity_poly.type
_entity_poly.pdbx_seq_one_letter_code
_entity_poly.pdbx_strand_id
1 'polypeptide(L)' 'MRNNEIRTTKTGPNDAGLNQLLAEARMEERRGRADVFAAHLEKLAVHITRGKLSGTEAAELLRNAAETIQNEAQEVH' A
#
# COMPACT_ATOMS: atom_id res chain seq x y z
N MET A 1 -7.97 17.81 -6.25
CA MET A 1 -9.04 17.20 -7.09
C MET A 1 -9.72 16.12 -6.26
N ARG A 2 -11.04 16.19 -6.03
CA ARG A 2 -11.80 15.10 -5.39
C ARG A 2 -12.42 14.27 -6.51
N ASN A 3 -11.88 13.07 -6.75
CA ASN A 3 -12.47 12.13 -7.70
C ASN A 3 -13.62 11.41 -6.99
N ASN A 4 -14.84 11.95 -7.09
CA ASN A 4 -16.04 11.31 -6.55
C ASN A 4 -16.89 10.82 -7.72
N GLU A 5 -16.47 9.73 -8.36
CA GLU A 5 -17.28 9.01 -9.35
C GLU A 5 -18.43 8.31 -8.62
N ILE A 6 -19.66 8.74 -8.90
CA ILE A 6 -20.86 8.04 -8.43
C ILE A 6 -21.06 6.81 -9.33
N ARG A 7 -20.79 5.62 -8.80
CA ARG A 7 -21.03 4.35 -9.48
C ARG A 7 -22.36 3.75 -9.01
N THR A 8 -23.27 3.52 -9.96
CA THR A 8 -24.55 2.85 -9.71
C THR A 8 -24.35 1.34 -9.76
N THR A 9 -24.49 0.64 -8.64
CA THR A 9 -24.43 -0.83 -8.59
C THR A 9 -25.85 -1.40 -8.57
N LYS A 10 -26.13 -2.34 -9.49
CA LYS A 10 -27.39 -3.10 -9.46
C LYS A 10 -27.24 -4.24 -8.45
N THR A 11 -27.98 -4.19 -7.35
CA THR A 11 -28.06 -5.31 -6.40
C THR A 11 -29.00 -6.37 -6.97
N GLY A 12 -28.44 -7.45 -7.53
CA GLY A 12 -29.20 -8.63 -7.95
C GLY A 12 -29.63 -9.51 -6.76
N PRO A 13 -30.34 -10.63 -7.01
CA PRO A 13 -30.62 -11.62 -5.97
C PRO A 13 -29.30 -12.09 -5.33
N ASN A 14 -29.30 -12.26 -4.00
CA ASN A 14 -28.14 -12.71 -3.20
C ASN A 14 -26.94 -11.75 -3.18
N ASP A 15 -27.17 -10.42 -3.19
CA ASP A 15 -26.11 -9.41 -2.97
C ASP A 15 -24.95 -9.46 -3.97
N ALA A 16 -25.15 -10.08 -5.15
CA ALA A 16 -24.09 -10.29 -6.14
C ALA A 16 -23.39 -8.98 -6.55
N GLY A 17 -24.15 -7.89 -6.69
CA GLY A 17 -23.60 -6.56 -7.00
C GLY A 17 -22.74 -5.97 -5.86
N LEU A 18 -23.06 -6.27 -4.60
CA LEU A 18 -22.28 -5.81 -3.45
C LEU A 18 -20.97 -6.60 -3.31
N ASN A 19 -21.02 -7.93 -3.51
CA ASN A 19 -19.83 -8.77 -3.52
C ASN A 19 -18.84 -8.37 -4.63
N GLN A 20 -19.37 -8.03 -5.82
CA GLN A 20 -18.55 -7.51 -6.91
C GLN A 20 -17.91 -6.16 -6.55
N LEU A 21 -18.68 -5.22 -6.02
CA LEU A 21 -18.14 -3.91 -5.60
C LEU A 21 -17.05 -4.06 -4.53
N LEU A 22 -17.24 -4.95 -3.56
CA LEU A 22 -16.25 -5.25 -2.53
C LEU A 22 -14.98 -5.87 -3.12
N ALA A 23 -15.10 -6.77 -4.10
CA ALA A 23 -13.96 -7.36 -4.79
C ALA A 23 -13.15 -6.31 -5.56
N GLU A 24 -13.83 -5.42 -6.29
CA GLU A 24 -13.21 -4.30 -7.01
C GLU A 24 -12.48 -3.35 -6.06
N ALA A 25 -13.14 -2.94 -4.96
CA ALA A 25 -12.54 -2.07 -3.95
C ALA A 25 -11.29 -2.69 -3.30
N ARG A 26 -11.32 -3.99 -2.98
CA ARG A 26 -10.15 -4.72 -2.45
C ARG A 26 -9.00 -4.80 -3.46
N MET A 27 -9.30 -4.91 -4.75
CA MET A 27 -8.27 -4.92 -5.79
C MET A 27 -7.64 -3.55 -5.99
N GLU A 28 -8.44 -2.48 -5.98
CA GLU A 28 -7.96 -1.11 -6.05
C GLU A 28 -7.09 -0.76 -4.83
N GLU A 29 -7.55 -1.12 -3.63
CA GLU A 29 -6.80 -0.93 -2.40
C GLU A 29 -5.48 -1.70 -2.40
N ARG A 30 -5.48 -2.96 -2.83
CA ARG A 30 -4.23 -3.75 -2.99
C ARG A 30 -3.26 -3.10 -3.96
N ARG A 31 -3.77 -2.56 -5.09
CA ARG A 31 -2.94 -1.84 -6.07
C ARG A 31 -2.34 -0.58 -5.45
N GLY A 32 -3.16 0.24 -4.79
CA GLY A 32 -2.69 1.44 -4.11
C GLY A 32 -1.62 1.14 -3.05
N ARG A 33 -1.82 0.08 -2.24
CA ARG A 33 -0.81 -0.38 -1.28
C ARG A 33 0.50 -0.82 -1.96
N ALA A 34 0.40 -1.54 -3.09
CA ALA A 34 1.58 -1.96 -3.85
C ALA A 34 2.36 -0.76 -4.43
N ASP A 35 1.65 0.24 -4.96
CA ASP A 35 2.27 1.46 -5.51
C ASP A 35 3.01 2.25 -4.42
N VAL A 36 2.39 2.41 -3.24
CA VAL A 36 3.03 3.05 -2.08
C VAL A 36 4.27 2.29 -1.64
N PHE A 37 4.19 0.97 -1.55
CA PHE A 37 5.31 0.13 -1.14
C PHE A 37 6.47 0.18 -2.16
N ALA A 38 6.18 0.13 -3.45
CA ALA A 38 7.18 0.27 -4.50
C ALA A 38 7.88 1.64 -4.43
N ALA A 39 7.14 2.73 -4.25
CA ALA A 39 7.70 4.06 -4.07
C ALA A 39 8.56 4.16 -2.80
N HIS A 40 8.20 3.45 -1.73
CA HIS A 40 9.00 3.39 -0.52
C HIS A 40 10.33 2.65 -0.75
N LEU A 41 10.30 1.48 -1.42
CA LEU A 41 11.52 0.74 -1.76
C LEU A 41 12.48 1.58 -2.61
N GLU A 42 11.98 2.34 -3.58
CA GLU A 42 12.80 3.24 -4.39
C GLU A 42 13.48 4.33 -3.54
N LYS A 43 12.76 4.91 -2.57
CA LYS A 43 13.36 5.89 -1.63
C LYS A 43 14.47 5.27 -0.79
N LEU A 44 14.29 4.05 -0.30
CA LEU A 44 15.32 3.35 0.48
C LEU A 44 16.55 3.05 -0.39
N ALA A 45 16.35 2.61 -1.63
CA ALA A 45 17.44 2.37 -2.58
C ALA A 45 18.23 3.66 -2.88
N VAL A 46 17.54 4.79 -3.11
CA VAL A 46 18.16 6.11 -3.28
C VAL A 46 18.92 6.53 -2.02
N HIS A 47 18.39 6.27 -0.83
CA HIS A 47 19.07 6.59 0.43
C HIS A 47 20.36 5.78 0.60
N ILE A 48 20.29 4.46 0.39
CA ILE A 48 21.45 3.56 0.49
C ILE A 48 22.54 3.98 -0.49
N THR A 49 22.18 4.26 -1.74
CA THR A 49 23.14 4.62 -2.80
C THR A 49 23.76 6.01 -2.59
N ARG A 50 22.96 7.03 -2.25
CA ARG A 50 23.47 8.39 -2.02
C ARG A 50 24.27 8.50 -0.72
N GLY A 51 23.85 7.79 0.32
CA GLY A 51 24.56 7.74 1.60
C GLY A 51 25.81 6.86 1.58
N LYS A 52 26.00 6.05 0.52
CA LYS A 52 27.08 5.05 0.41
C LYS A 52 27.12 4.12 1.63
N LEU A 53 25.94 3.70 2.09
CA LEU A 53 25.79 2.84 3.25
C LEU A 53 26.53 1.52 3.00
N SER A 54 27.23 1.05 4.04
CA SER A 54 27.75 -0.31 4.11
C SER A 54 26.60 -1.33 4.13
N GLY A 55 26.91 -2.59 3.84
CA GLY A 55 25.91 -3.66 3.88
C GLY A 55 25.22 -3.79 5.25
N THR A 56 25.94 -3.52 6.34
CA THR A 56 25.40 -3.53 7.70
C THR A 56 24.43 -2.37 7.94
N GLU A 57 24.80 -1.14 7.56
CA GLU A 57 23.94 0.04 7.70
C GLU A 57 22.68 -0.07 6.84
N ALA A 58 22.83 -0.57 5.60
CA ALA A 58 21.68 -0.82 4.73
C ALA A 58 20.73 -1.86 5.35
N ALA A 59 21.25 -2.93 5.94
CA ALA A 59 20.43 -3.95 6.60
C ALA A 59 19.70 -3.41 7.83
N GLU A 60 20.32 -2.53 8.63
CA GLU A 60 19.67 -1.85 9.76
C GLU A 60 18.55 -0.91 9.28
N LEU A 61 18.83 -0.10 8.27
CA LEU A 61 17.83 0.78 7.68
C LEU A 61 16.61 0.00 7.15
N LEU A 62 16.82 -1.13 6.49
CA LEU A 62 15.73 -1.99 6.01
C LEU A 62 14.92 -2.59 7.16
N ARG A 63 15.56 -3.00 8.28
CA ARG A 63 14.86 -3.51 9.47
C ARG A 63 13.99 -2.43 10.12
N ASN A 64 14.53 -1.22 10.30
CA ASN A 64 13.79 -0.09 10.87
C ASN A 64 12.61 0.33 9.98
N ALA A 65 12.80 0.31 8.65
CA ALA A 65 11.72 0.57 7.71
C ALA A 65 10.62 -0.51 7.79
N ALA A 66 10.99 -1.79 7.92
CA ALA A 66 10.04 -2.88 8.10
C ALA A 66 9.23 -2.74 9.40
N GLU A 67 9.89 -2.40 10.52
CA GLU A 67 9.23 -2.15 11.81
C GLU A 67 8.25 -0.98 11.71
N THR A 68 8.67 0.12 11.06
CA THR A 68 7.80 1.29 10.87
C THR A 68 6.54 0.94 10.07
N ILE A 69 6.68 0.21 8.97
CA ILE A 69 5.55 -0.25 8.14
C ILE A 69 4.61 -1.17 8.93
N GLN A 70 5.17 -2.05 9.78
CA GLN A 70 4.36 -2.93 10.62
C GLN A 70 3.59 -2.15 11.68
N ASN A 71 4.22 -1.16 12.31
CA ASN A 71 3.57 -0.28 13.29
C ASN A 71 2.45 0.53 12.64
N GLU A 72 2.71 1.16 11.48
CA GLU A 72 1.69 1.87 10.71
C GLU A 72 0.49 0.97 10.34
N ALA A 73 0.75 -0.31 10.02
CA ALA A 73 -0.32 -1.27 9.73
C ALA A 73 -1.16 -1.64 10.96
N GLN A 74 -0.61 -1.51 12.17
CA GLN A 74 -1.29 -1.80 13.45
C GLN A 74 -2.00 -0.56 14.04
N GLU A 75 -1.54 0.65 13.71
CA GLU A 75 -2.12 1.92 14.19
C GLU A 75 -3.44 2.30 13.48
N VAL A 76 -3.91 1.51 12.52
CA VAL A 76 -5.25 1.67 11.91
C VAL A 76 -6.33 1.15 12.89
N HIS A 77 -6.66 1.96 13.89
CA HIS A 77 -7.89 1.87 14.70
C HIS A 77 -8.97 2.82 14.14
#